data_AF-A0A0S3RE20-F1
#
_entry.id   AF-A0A0S3RE20-F1
#
_cell.length_a   1.000
_cell.length_b   1.000
_cell.length_c   1.000
_cell.angle_alpha   90.00
_cell.angle_beta   90.00
_cell.angle_gamma   90.00
#
_symmetry.space_group_name_H-M   'P 1'
#
loop_
_entity.id
_entity.type
_entity.pdbx_description
1 polymer ?
#
loop_
_entity_poly.entity_id
_entity_poly.type
_entity_poly.pdbx_seq_one_letter_code
_entity_poly.pdbx_strand_id
1 'polypeptide(L)'
;MIIFKLSKMERLPVEICTKIFGLLDYYHLSVAQQVCRKWKLVGSDNDLWCNLFRERWGEDHSAFYAPIGSKSWKDVYEVQDRCDRIGVGLKIIREGSDYYLVHQGEIQRHLGSRKNQEKETAQSFHSEIEFNGESCLAEERSCRGILDKILFFIGDLEVASAEAKRSRVR
;
A
#
# COMPACT_ATOMS: atom_id res chain seq x y z
N MET A 1 -28.79 9.40 -3.24
CA MET A 1 -29.42 8.21 -3.86
C MET A 1 -28.45 7.00 -3.86
N ILE A 2 -27.96 6.59 -2.67
CA ILE A 2 -27.01 5.45 -2.52
C ILE A 2 -27.64 4.31 -1.68
N ILE A 3 -28.60 4.65 -0.82
CA ILE A 3 -29.26 3.70 0.10
C ILE A 3 -30.09 2.63 -0.65
N PHE A 4 -30.66 2.95 -1.81
CA PHE A 4 -31.45 1.97 -2.59
C PHE A 4 -30.62 0.94 -3.37
N LYS A 5 -29.29 1.10 -3.46
CA LYS A 5 -28.41 0.15 -4.19
C LYS A 5 -27.85 -0.97 -3.29
N LEU A 6 -27.88 -0.79 -1.96
CA LEU A 6 -27.39 -1.77 -0.98
C LEU A 6 -28.38 -2.94 -0.74
N SER A 7 -29.68 -2.73 -0.95
CA SER A 7 -30.70 -3.75 -0.59
C SER A 7 -30.74 -4.98 -1.50
N LYS A 8 -30.24 -4.90 -2.74
CA LYS A 8 -30.27 -6.04 -3.67
C LYS A 8 -29.15 -7.05 -3.42
N MET A 9 -27.94 -6.58 -3.12
CA MET A 9 -26.78 -7.46 -2.88
C MET A 9 -26.79 -8.11 -1.49
N GLU A 10 -27.44 -7.51 -0.49
CA GLU A 10 -27.67 -8.18 0.79
C GLU A 10 -28.54 -9.44 0.64
N ARG A 11 -29.46 -9.45 -0.32
CA ARG A 11 -30.37 -10.57 -0.58
C ARG A 11 -29.82 -11.62 -1.55
N LEU A 12 -28.69 -11.35 -2.19
CA LEU A 12 -28.07 -12.33 -3.10
C LEU A 12 -27.49 -13.50 -2.29
N PRO A 13 -27.60 -14.74 -2.80
CA PRO A 13 -26.88 -15.88 -2.27
C PRO A 13 -25.37 -15.62 -2.24
N VAL A 14 -24.68 -16.17 -1.23
CA VAL A 14 -23.25 -15.96 -1.04
C VAL A 14 -22.46 -16.39 -2.28
N GLU A 15 -22.88 -17.46 -2.93
CA GLU A 15 -22.24 -18.03 -4.11
C GLU A 15 -22.24 -17.05 -5.29
N ILE A 16 -23.31 -16.26 -5.43
CA ILE A 16 -23.41 -15.23 -6.47
C ILE A 16 -22.50 -14.05 -6.13
N CYS A 17 -22.45 -13.64 -4.86
CA CYS A 17 -21.52 -12.61 -4.40
C CYS A 17 -20.06 -13.02 -4.67
N THR A 18 -19.68 -14.26 -4.34
CA THR A 18 -18.33 -14.78 -4.57
C THR A 18 -17.96 -14.77 -6.06
N LYS A 19 -18.89 -15.18 -6.95
CA LYS A 19 -18.67 -15.12 -8.40
C LYS A 19 -18.46 -13.69 -8.90
N ILE A 20 -19.26 -12.73 -8.42
CA ILE A 20 -19.10 -11.32 -8.80
C ILE A 20 -17.75 -10.80 -8.31
N PHE A 21 -17.36 -11.15 -7.08
CA PHE A 21 -16.10 -10.69 -6.49
C PHE A 21 -14.89 -11.31 -7.19
N GLY A 22 -15.01 -12.54 -7.71
CA GLY A 22 -13.99 -13.18 -8.55
C GLY A 22 -13.72 -12.48 -9.88
N LEU A 23 -14.56 -11.50 -10.28
CA LEU A 23 -14.37 -10.68 -11.47
C LEU A 23 -13.75 -9.31 -11.17
N LEU A 24 -13.52 -8.98 -9.90
CA LEU A 24 -12.97 -7.70 -9.47
C LEU A 24 -11.45 -7.77 -9.39
N ASP A 25 -10.77 -6.67 -9.75
CA ASP A 25 -9.35 -6.51 -9.42
C ASP A 25 -9.15 -6.20 -7.92
N TYR A 26 -7.89 -6.20 -7.48
CA TYR A 26 -7.52 -5.94 -6.10
C TYR A 26 -8.11 -4.63 -5.55
N TYR A 27 -8.03 -3.54 -6.33
CA TYR A 27 -8.51 -2.23 -5.90
C TYR A 27 -10.02 -2.24 -5.68
N HIS A 28 -10.78 -2.70 -6.68
CA HIS A 28 -12.24 -2.75 -6.58
C HIS A 28 -12.71 -3.73 -5.50
N LEU A 29 -12.03 -4.85 -5.31
CA LEU A 29 -12.34 -5.81 -4.24
C LEU A 29 -12.07 -5.22 -2.85
N SER A 30 -10.97 -4.47 -2.68
CA SER A 30 -10.66 -3.78 -1.42
C SER A 30 -11.70 -2.71 -1.07
N VAL A 31 -12.19 -1.97 -2.06
CA VAL A 31 -13.27 -0.98 -1.89
C VAL A 31 -14.60 -1.68 -1.57
N ALA A 32 -14.91 -2.79 -2.25
CA ALA A 32 -16.11 -3.58 -2.01
C ALA A 32 -16.21 -4.08 -0.56
N GLN A 33 -15.10 -4.50 0.05
CA GLN A 33 -15.08 -4.94 1.45
C GLN A 33 -15.47 -3.87 2.46
N GLN A 34 -15.37 -2.58 2.10
CA GLN A 34 -15.73 -1.46 2.98
C GLN A 34 -17.22 -1.12 2.96
N VAL A 35 -18.00 -1.74 2.06
CA VAL A 35 -19.41 -1.39 1.84
C VAL A 35 -20.32 -1.87 2.98
N CYS A 36 -20.22 -3.14 3.37
CA CYS A 36 -20.97 -3.71 4.49
C CYS A 36 -20.29 -4.97 5.06
N ARG A 37 -20.76 -5.46 6.22
CA ARG A 37 -20.17 -6.64 6.88
C ARG A 37 -20.23 -7.91 6.04
N LYS A 38 -21.33 -8.11 5.30
CA LYS A 38 -21.48 -9.27 4.41
C LYS A 38 -20.42 -9.26 3.30
N TRP A 39 -20.19 -8.10 2.69
CA TRP A 39 -19.18 -7.95 1.64
C TRP A 39 -17.78 -8.10 2.20
N LYS A 40 -17.53 -7.59 3.40
CA LYS A 40 -16.26 -7.84 4.09
C LYS A 40 -16.02 -9.34 4.29
N LEU A 41 -17.03 -10.10 4.71
CA LEU A 41 -16.93 -11.55 4.90
C LEU A 41 -16.60 -12.26 3.58
N VAL A 42 -17.40 -12.03 2.53
CA VAL A 42 -17.21 -12.67 1.21
C VAL A 42 -15.89 -12.26 0.57
N GLY A 43 -15.52 -10.98 0.64
CA GLY A 43 -14.27 -10.48 0.07
C GLY A 43 -13.02 -10.87 0.85
N SER A 44 -13.16 -11.37 2.09
CA SER A 44 -12.04 -11.89 2.89
C SER A 44 -11.88 -13.41 2.74
N ASP A 45 -12.71 -14.07 1.92
CA ASP A 45 -12.65 -15.50 1.70
C ASP A 45 -11.32 -15.91 1.06
N ASN A 46 -10.62 -16.87 1.68
CA ASN A 46 -9.29 -17.28 1.27
C ASN A 46 -9.31 -18.01 -0.09
N ASP A 47 -10.37 -18.76 -0.37
CA ASP A 47 -10.53 -19.47 -1.65
C ASP A 47 -10.78 -18.51 -2.81
N LEU A 48 -11.49 -17.39 -2.54
CA LEU A 48 -11.63 -16.30 -3.50
C LEU A 48 -10.27 -15.74 -3.89
N TRP A 49 -9.41 -15.42 -2.90
CA TRP A 49 -8.07 -14.89 -3.17
C TRP A 49 -7.16 -15.90 -3.87
N CYS A 50 -7.25 -17.19 -3.55
CA CYS A 50 -6.56 -18.27 -4.25
C CYS A 50 -6.95 -18.31 -5.74
N ASN A 51 -8.26 -18.28 -6.02
CA ASN A 51 -8.77 -18.28 -7.39
C ASN A 51 -8.33 -17.03 -8.15
N LEU A 52 -8.42 -15.84 -7.54
CA LEU A 52 -7.95 -14.58 -8.13
C LEU A 52 -6.45 -14.61 -8.44
N PHE A 53 -5.64 -15.21 -7.55
CA PHE A 53 -4.22 -15.36 -7.79
C PHE A 53 -3.96 -16.28 -8.98
N ARG A 54 -4.61 -17.44 -9.02
CA ARG A 54 -4.47 -18.41 -10.11
C ARG A 54 -4.91 -17.84 -11.45
N GLU A 55 -6.02 -17.11 -11.51
CA GLU A 55 -6.49 -16.47 -12.74
C GLU A 55 -5.50 -15.41 -13.26
N ARG A 56 -4.81 -14.71 -12.35
CA ARG A 56 -3.89 -13.61 -12.72
C ARG A 56 -2.47 -14.08 -13.07
N TRP A 57 -1.90 -15.00 -12.29
CA TRP A 57 -0.50 -15.46 -12.46
C TRP A 57 -0.36 -16.91 -12.93
N GLY A 58 -1.47 -17.65 -13.02
CA GLY A 58 -1.48 -19.04 -13.47
C GLY A 58 -1.32 -20.06 -12.33
N GLU A 59 -1.58 -21.32 -12.68
CA GLU A 59 -1.57 -22.45 -11.74
C GLU A 59 -0.19 -22.74 -11.17
N ASP A 60 0.85 -22.73 -11.99
CA ASP A 60 2.24 -22.98 -11.55
C ASP A 60 2.69 -21.99 -10.48
N HIS A 61 2.38 -20.70 -10.67
CA HIS A 61 2.69 -19.66 -9.69
C HIS A 61 1.88 -19.86 -8.41
N SER A 62 0.60 -20.24 -8.52
CA SER A 62 -0.21 -20.52 -7.33
C SER A 62 0.37 -21.70 -6.52
N ALA A 63 0.83 -22.76 -7.18
CA ALA A 63 1.45 -23.88 -6.49
C ALA A 63 2.75 -23.47 -5.79
N PHE A 64 3.57 -22.63 -6.44
CA PHE A 64 4.84 -22.16 -5.89
C PHE A 64 4.66 -21.19 -4.71
N TYR A 65 3.73 -20.25 -4.81
CA TYR A 65 3.48 -19.21 -3.81
C TYR A 65 2.41 -19.59 -2.79
N ALA A 66 1.97 -20.85 -2.77
CA ALA A 66 0.96 -21.33 -1.84
C ALA A 66 1.33 -20.91 -0.40
N PRO A 67 0.40 -20.26 0.33
CA PRO A 67 0.70 -19.71 1.65
C PRO A 67 1.08 -20.82 2.63
N ILE A 68 2.17 -20.62 3.37
CA ILE A 68 2.65 -21.52 4.41
C ILE A 68 2.41 -20.88 5.77
N GLY A 69 1.93 -21.66 6.75
CA GLY A 69 1.71 -21.20 8.12
C GLY A 69 0.46 -20.35 8.27
N SER A 70 0.61 -19.14 8.83
CA SER A 70 -0.51 -18.23 9.12
C SER A 70 -0.84 -17.24 8.00
N LYS A 71 -0.08 -17.23 6.90
CA LYS A 71 -0.35 -16.33 5.77
C LYS A 71 -1.63 -16.75 5.05
N SER A 72 -2.40 -15.76 4.61
CA SER A 72 -3.56 -15.96 3.74
C SER A 72 -3.17 -15.79 2.27
N TRP A 73 -4.01 -16.28 1.36
CA TRP A 73 -3.88 -16.01 -0.07
C TRP A 73 -3.98 -14.52 -0.38
N LYS A 74 -4.69 -13.75 0.45
CA LYS A 74 -4.72 -12.29 0.34
C LYS A 74 -3.34 -11.69 0.54
N ASP A 75 -2.61 -12.13 1.57
CA ASP A 75 -1.27 -11.61 1.86
C ASP A 75 -0.30 -11.94 0.70
N VAL A 76 -0.37 -13.16 0.18
CA VAL A 76 0.42 -13.60 -0.98
C VAL A 76 0.09 -12.76 -2.22
N TYR A 77 -1.20 -12.53 -2.48
CA TYR A 77 -1.65 -11.70 -3.59
C TYR A 77 -1.09 -10.28 -3.49
N GLU A 78 -1.17 -9.65 -2.31
CA GLU A 78 -0.68 -8.29 -2.09
C GLU A 78 0.83 -8.17 -2.29
N VAL A 79 1.60 -9.15 -1.83
CA VAL A 79 3.06 -9.20 -2.04
C VAL A 79 3.39 -9.30 -3.52
N GLN A 80 2.74 -10.21 -4.25
CA GLN A 80 2.99 -10.39 -5.67
C GLN A 80 2.52 -9.18 -6.51
N ASP A 81 1.36 -8.60 -6.19
CA ASP A 81 0.87 -7.38 -6.83
C ASP A 81 1.81 -6.19 -6.60
N ARG A 82 2.44 -6.08 -5.41
CA ARG A 82 3.52 -5.11 -5.19
C ARG A 82 4.73 -5.44 -6.08
N CYS A 83 5.20 -6.68 -6.13
CA CYS A 83 6.31 -7.07 -7.01
C CYS A 83 6.08 -6.65 -8.47
N ASP A 84 4.87 -6.86 -9.00
CA ASP A 84 4.54 -6.48 -10.39
C ASP A 84 4.55 -4.95 -10.59
N ARG A 85 4.04 -4.18 -9.62
CA ARG A 85 3.90 -2.72 -9.73
C ARG A 85 5.21 -1.97 -9.53
N ILE A 86 6.02 -2.40 -8.57
CA ILE A 86 7.23 -1.67 -8.13
C ILE A 86 8.53 -2.41 -8.42
N GLY A 87 8.48 -3.71 -8.73
CA GLY A 87 9.65 -4.58 -8.89
C GLY A 87 10.07 -5.28 -7.60
N VAL A 88 11.07 -6.16 -7.69
CA VAL A 88 11.54 -7.01 -6.58
C VAL A 88 12.62 -6.37 -5.70
N GLY A 89 13.21 -5.25 -6.13
CA GLY A 89 14.29 -4.58 -5.40
C GLY A 89 13.84 -3.89 -4.11
N LEU A 90 14.80 -3.45 -3.29
CA LEU A 90 14.54 -2.63 -2.10
C LEU A 90 14.09 -1.24 -2.55
N LYS A 91 12.89 -0.82 -2.14
CA LYS A 91 12.29 0.45 -2.57
C LYS A 91 11.53 1.13 -1.45
N ILE A 92 11.51 2.46 -1.50
CA ILE A 92 10.59 3.27 -0.71
C ILE A 92 9.35 3.50 -1.58
N ILE A 93 8.18 3.14 -1.08
CA ILE A 93 6.91 3.34 -1.77
C ILE A 93 5.98 4.23 -0.95
N ARG A 94 5.10 4.93 -1.65
CA ARG A 94 4.02 5.73 -1.07
C ARG A 94 2.69 5.06 -1.39
N GLU A 95 1.96 4.62 -0.37
CA GLU A 95 0.58 4.15 -0.49
C GLU A 95 -0.34 5.11 0.29
N GLY A 96 -1.16 5.89 -0.42
CA GLY A 96 -1.95 6.95 0.21
C GLY A 96 -1.08 8.08 0.76
N SER A 97 -1.16 8.35 2.06
CA SER A 97 -0.32 9.31 2.79
C SER A 97 0.92 8.69 3.43
N ASP A 98 1.02 7.36 3.40
CA ASP A 98 1.98 6.61 4.19
C ASP A 98 3.13 6.09 3.33
N TYR A 99 4.31 6.05 3.93
CA TYR A 99 5.55 5.65 3.28
C TYR A 99 6.05 4.34 3.89
N TYR A 100 6.47 3.42 3.03
CA TYR A 100 6.91 2.08 3.41
C TYR A 100 8.23 1.73 2.74
N LEU A 101 9.09 1.02 3.47
CA LEU A 101 10.23 0.33 2.90
C LEU A 101 9.79 -1.08 2.51
N VAL A 102 9.91 -1.42 1.23
CA VAL A 102 9.47 -2.68 0.65
C VAL A 102 10.64 -3.38 -0.02
N HIS A 103 10.72 -4.70 0.15
CA HIS A 103 11.70 -5.56 -0.51
C HIS A 103 11.01 -6.84 -0.94
N GLN A 104 11.15 -7.22 -2.22
CA GLN A 104 10.49 -8.40 -2.79
C GLN A 104 8.97 -8.41 -2.51
N GLY A 105 8.33 -7.24 -2.61
CA GLY A 105 6.89 -7.08 -2.36
C GLY A 105 6.47 -7.12 -0.89
N GLU A 106 7.37 -7.46 0.04
CA GLU A 106 7.11 -7.51 1.48
C GLU A 106 7.40 -6.16 2.14
N ILE A 107 6.49 -5.70 3.00
CA ILE A 107 6.67 -4.48 3.79
C ILE A 107 7.64 -4.77 4.93
N GLN A 108 8.83 -4.19 4.85
CA GLN A 108 9.88 -4.34 5.86
C GLN A 108 9.68 -3.37 7.03
N ARG A 109 9.26 -2.14 6.73
CA ARG A 109 9.10 -1.09 7.74
C ARG A 109 8.13 0.00 7.29
N HIS A 110 7.28 0.45 8.19
CA HIS A 110 6.53 1.70 8.03
C HIS A 110 7.45 2.88 8.38
N LEU A 111 7.65 3.79 7.43
CA LEU A 111 8.56 4.92 7.54
C LEU A 111 7.89 6.18 8.08
N GLY A 112 6.56 6.28 7.98
CA GLY A 112 5.80 7.40 8.50
C GLY A 112 4.68 7.84 7.56
N SER A 113 3.86 8.76 8.06
CA SER A 113 2.75 9.34 7.33
C SER A 113 2.99 10.83 7.13
N ARG A 114 2.84 11.30 5.89
CA ARG A 114 2.85 12.74 5.62
C ARG A 114 1.47 13.29 5.92
N LYS A 115 1.34 13.93 7.09
CA LYS A 115 0.20 14.80 7.35
C LYS A 115 0.35 16.01 6.44
N ASN A 116 -0.66 16.29 5.61
CA ASN A 116 -0.74 17.55 4.90
C ASN A 116 -0.77 18.66 5.97
N GLN A 117 0.35 19.34 6.19
CA GLN A 117 0.37 20.61 6.91
C GLN A 117 -0.24 21.67 5.98
N GLU A 118 -1.55 21.60 5.76
CA GLU A 118 -2.31 22.81 5.46
C GLU A 118 -2.50 23.53 6.79
N LYS A 119 -1.74 24.62 6.98
CA LYS A 119 -1.66 25.55 8.12
C LYS A 119 -0.54 25.29 9.13
N GLU A 120 0.70 25.56 8.73
CA GLU A 120 1.65 26.31 9.57
C GLU A 120 2.34 27.35 8.68
N THR A 121 1.64 28.44 8.44
CA THR A 121 2.30 29.68 8.05
C THR A 121 2.92 30.28 9.31
N ALA A 122 4.20 30.62 9.19
CA ALA A 122 5.00 31.48 10.05
C ALA A 122 5.78 30.82 11.19
N GLN A 123 7.08 31.17 11.21
CA GLN A 123 8.08 31.01 12.27
C GLN A 123 8.69 29.61 12.30
N SER A 124 9.96 29.43 11.95
CA SER A 124 11.13 29.72 12.79
C SER A 124 12.21 28.68 12.38
N PHE A 125 13.49 28.90 12.14
CA PHE A 125 14.40 30.04 12.03
C PHE A 125 15.45 29.64 10.97
N HIS A 126 15.91 30.62 10.19
CA HIS A 126 17.27 30.62 9.66
C HIS A 126 18.21 30.55 10.86
N SER A 127 19.08 29.55 10.95
CA SER A 127 20.30 29.68 11.76
C SER A 127 21.45 29.16 10.94
N GLU A 128 22.33 30.10 10.63
CA GLU A 128 23.59 29.91 9.94
C GLU A 128 24.44 28.86 10.64
N ILE A 129 25.26 28.21 9.82
CA ILE A 129 26.29 27.28 10.23
C ILE A 129 27.30 28.03 11.10
N GLU A 130 27.27 27.81 12.41
CA GLU A 130 28.43 28.02 13.27
C GLU A 130 28.71 26.75 14.08
N PHE A 131 29.88 26.20 13.80
CA PHE A 131 30.45 24.99 14.36
C PHE A 131 30.99 25.32 15.75
N ASN A 132 30.35 24.84 16.82
CA ASN A 132 31.02 24.66 18.10
C ASN A 132 30.50 23.43 18.83
N GLY A 133 31.43 22.63 19.34
CA GLY A 133 31.20 21.29 19.88
C GLY A 133 30.40 21.27 21.18
N GLU A 134 29.92 20.06 21.49
CA GLU A 134 29.22 19.60 22.70
C GLU A 134 27.68 19.67 22.66
N SER A 135 27.02 18.57 22.25
CA SER A 135 25.86 17.96 22.95
C SER A 135 25.30 16.75 22.19
N CYS A 136 25.72 15.54 22.55
CA CYS A 136 25.26 14.26 21.98
C CYS A 136 23.80 13.87 22.31
N LEU A 137 22.98 14.71 22.96
CA LEU A 137 21.63 14.32 23.42
C LEU A 137 20.48 15.20 22.90
N ALA A 138 20.76 16.33 22.25
CA ALA A 138 19.75 17.14 21.56
C ALA A 138 19.59 16.78 20.07
N GLU A 139 20.56 16.05 19.51
CA GLU A 139 20.67 15.71 18.09
C GLU A 139 19.62 14.70 17.62
N GLU A 140 19.17 13.77 18.47
CA GLU A 140 18.25 12.70 18.07
C GLU A 140 16.84 13.19 17.69
N ARG A 141 16.33 14.27 18.31
CA ARG A 141 15.02 14.85 17.94
C ARG A 141 15.11 15.73 16.68
N SER A 142 16.23 16.42 16.48
CA SER A 142 16.46 17.27 15.30
C SER A 142 16.71 16.42 14.05
N CYS A 143 17.54 15.38 14.17
CA CYS A 143 17.86 14.47 13.08
C CYS A 143 16.66 13.66 12.63
N ARG A 144 15.75 13.25 13.53
CA ARG A 144 14.53 12.52 13.15
C ARG A 144 13.67 13.35 12.18
N GLY A 145 13.51 14.64 12.45
CA GLY A 145 12.73 15.53 11.58
C GLY A 145 13.34 15.73 10.20
N ILE A 146 14.68 15.77 10.09
CA ILE A 146 15.38 15.89 8.81
C ILE A 146 15.39 14.56 8.06
N LEU A 147 15.64 13.44 8.76
CA LEU A 147 15.61 12.09 8.19
C LEU A 147 14.22 11.76 7.62
N ASP A 148 13.14 12.07 8.33
CA ASP A 148 11.78 11.88 7.85
C ASP A 148 11.52 12.69 6.57
N LYS A 149 11.98 13.95 6.52
CA LYS A 149 11.90 14.79 5.31
C LYS A 149 12.68 14.20 4.13
N ILE A 150 13.88 13.67 4.38
CA ILE A 150 14.70 13.01 3.35
C ILE A 150 14.00 11.75 2.84
N LEU A 151 13.46 10.91 3.73
CA LEU A 151 12.75 9.69 3.34
C LEU A 151 11.50 10.01 2.52
N PHE A 152 10.72 11.00 2.94
CA PHE A 152 9.54 11.44 2.17
C PHE A 152 9.95 12.03 0.82
N PHE A 153 11.02 12.82 0.76
CA PHE A 153 11.55 13.35 -0.50
C PHE A 153 11.99 12.22 -1.45
N ILE A 154 12.72 11.22 -0.96
CA ILE A 154 13.14 10.06 -1.78
C ILE A 154 11.91 9.30 -2.29
N GLY A 155 10.90 9.09 -1.43
CA GLY A 155 9.64 8.46 -1.83
C GLY A 155 8.89 9.24 -2.91
N ASP A 156 8.77 10.56 -2.76
CA ASP A 156 8.15 11.44 -3.75
C ASP A 156 8.94 11.46 -5.07
N LEU A 157 10.27 11.47 -4.99
CA LEU A 157 11.16 11.43 -6.15
C LEU A 157 11.03 10.12 -6.92
N GLU A 158 10.90 8.97 -6.25
CA GLU A 158 10.70 7.67 -6.90
C GLU A 158 9.37 7.63 -7.67
N VAL A 159 8.28 8.16 -7.09
CA VAL A 159 6.97 8.27 -7.76
C VAL A 159 7.07 9.15 -9.00
N ALA A 160 7.64 10.35 -8.87
CA ALA A 160 7.81 11.28 -9.99
C ALA A 160 8.71 10.70 -11.10
N SER A 161 9.77 9.98 -10.73
CA SER A 161 10.68 9.30 -11.67
C SER A 161 9.98 8.17 -12.43
N ALA A 162 9.13 7.38 -11.77
CA ALA A 162 8.36 6.33 -12.41
C ALA A 162 7.38 6.88 -13.45
N GLU A 163 6.70 7.99 -13.14
CA GLU A 163 5.82 8.69 -14.08
C GLU A 163 6.60 9.24 -15.29
N ALA A 164 7.75 9.87 -15.05
CA ALA A 164 8.60 10.41 -16.11
C ALA A 164 9.20 9.32 -17.01
N LYS A 165 9.49 8.13 -16.49
CA LYS A 165 9.97 6.99 -17.30
C LYS A 165 8.89 6.44 -18.21
N ARG A 166 7.63 6.39 -17.73
CA ARG A 166 6.49 5.92 -18.53
C ARG A 166 6.12 6.90 -19.65
N SER A 167 6.31 8.20 -19.46
CA SER A 167 6.00 9.21 -20.48
C SER A 167 6.97 9.23 -21.67
N ARG A 168 8.21 8.76 -21.48
CA ARG A 168 9.24 8.68 -22.55
C ARG A 168 9.09 7.47 -23.48
N VAL A 169 8.27 6.50 -23.12
CA VAL A 169 8.03 5.27 -23.89
C VAL A 169 6.73 5.37 -24.72
N ARG A 170 6.10 6.54 -24.76
CA ARG A 170 4.97 6.85 -25.66
C ARG A 170 5.39 7.79 -26.78
#